data_AF-A0A9Q1BX90-F1
#
_entry.id   AF-A0A9Q1BX90-F1
#
_cell.length_a   1.000
_cell.length_b   1.000
_cell.length_c   1.000
_cell.angle_alpha   90.00
_cell.angle_beta   90.00
_cell.angle_gamma   90.00
#
_symmetry.space_group_name_H-M   'P 1'
#
loop_
_entity.id
_entity.type
_entity.pdbx_description
1 polymer ?
#
loop_
_entity_poly.entity_id
_entity_poly.type
_entity_poly.pdbx_seq_one_letter_code
_entity_poly.pdbx_strand_id
1 'polypeptide(L)'
;MLPLAVFTIVLALAQAYTDPECSSYDHENYGCSGECISTSSCPGGKYISNLCPTQAAGIKCCFTADSDDECVTYDHSTYGKVGHCISTGSCPYSNYISNLCPTKAAGIKCCFSKPEGTCGSSGGTDRVSLACDILNHPRVTLLSDNGALNPSGSGDGASALDNIRDTCNGGRAKRSSYCCSSGCTPGGSVYLSTSVLSYIRDLLDDGYNLQVNCLAGACHSTNSWHYQGTAVDFQVFSGSPYSTWMSRCSAAGARENLGPGDAGHSTHTHCAFSS
;
A
#
# COMPACT_ATOMS: atom_id res chain seq x y z
N MET A 1 -43.42 46.25 20.79
CA MET A 1 -42.87 45.80 19.50
C MET A 1 -41.51 45.17 19.80
N LEU A 2 -41.42 43.83 19.75
CA LEU A 2 -40.21 43.06 20.04
C LEU A 2 -39.29 43.07 18.80
N PRO A 3 -37.96 43.19 18.93
CA PRO A 3 -37.07 42.93 17.81
C PRO A 3 -36.82 41.42 17.66
N LEU A 4 -36.99 40.94 16.44
CA LEU A 4 -36.77 39.56 16.02
C LEU A 4 -35.26 39.34 15.88
N ALA A 5 -34.65 38.52 16.75
CA ALA A 5 -33.25 38.12 16.61
C ALA A 5 -33.14 37.03 15.53
N VAL A 6 -32.51 37.37 14.41
CA VAL A 6 -32.16 36.43 13.35
C VAL A 6 -30.95 35.62 13.82
N PHE A 7 -31.16 34.36 14.18
CA PHE A 7 -30.08 33.41 14.47
C PHE A 7 -29.53 32.87 13.15
N THR A 8 -28.40 33.42 12.71
CA THR A 8 -27.64 32.85 11.60
C THR A 8 -26.88 31.62 12.12
N ILE A 9 -27.43 30.43 11.92
CA ILE A 9 -26.71 29.17 12.16
C ILE A 9 -25.71 29.02 11.01
N VAL A 10 -24.45 29.38 11.26
CA VAL A 10 -23.34 29.02 10.36
C VAL A 10 -23.04 27.55 10.60
N LEU A 11 -23.56 26.68 9.72
CA LEU A 11 -23.03 25.31 9.61
C LEU A 11 -21.59 25.41 9.07
N ALA A 12 -20.61 25.31 9.98
CA ALA A 12 -19.23 25.07 9.60
C ALA A 12 -19.12 23.64 9.07
N LEU A 13 -19.28 23.48 7.75
CA LEU A 13 -18.85 22.27 7.06
C LEU A 13 -17.33 22.21 7.20
N ALA A 14 -16.83 21.27 8.00
CA ALA A 14 -15.41 20.92 8.01
C ALA A 14 -15.08 20.34 6.63
N GLN A 15 -14.67 21.19 5.69
CA GLN A 15 -14.09 20.73 4.44
C GLN A 15 -12.67 20.29 4.77
N ALA A 16 -12.40 18.99 4.66
CA ALA A 16 -11.04 18.49 4.59
C ALA A 16 -10.39 19.13 3.35
N TYR A 17 -9.37 19.96 3.58
CA TYR A 17 -8.60 20.53 2.49
C TYR A 17 -7.56 19.50 2.04
N THR A 18 -7.37 19.36 0.73
CA THR A 18 -6.53 18.29 0.16
C THR A 18 -5.21 18.88 -0.34
N ASP A 19 -4.22 18.96 0.55
CA ASP A 19 -2.82 19.17 0.13
C ASP A 19 -2.16 17.80 -0.10
N PRO A 20 -1.58 17.56 -1.30
CA PRO A 20 -0.89 16.30 -1.63
C PRO A 20 0.19 15.93 -0.62
N GLU A 21 0.89 16.92 -0.06
CA GLU A 21 1.93 16.75 0.95
C GLU A 21 1.38 16.20 2.27
N CYS A 22 0.11 16.42 2.59
CA CYS A 22 -0.53 15.85 3.77
C CYS A 22 -1.18 14.49 3.45
N SER A 23 -1.88 14.40 2.32
CA SER A 23 -2.65 13.21 1.95
C SER A 23 -1.77 12.04 1.51
N SER A 24 -0.54 12.29 1.07
CA SER A 24 0.45 11.27 0.67
C SER A 24 1.57 11.04 1.68
N TYR A 25 1.60 11.80 2.79
CA TYR A 25 2.64 11.66 3.79
C TYR A 25 2.34 10.53 4.75
N ASP A 26 3.31 9.61 4.83
CA ASP A 26 3.27 8.43 5.67
C ASP A 26 4.03 8.70 6.98
N HIS A 27 3.29 8.96 8.07
CA HIS A 27 3.91 9.24 9.35
C HIS A 27 4.19 7.94 10.12
N GLU A 28 5.48 7.74 10.47
CA GLU A 28 6.02 6.58 11.20
C GLU A 28 5.18 6.13 12.42
N ASN A 29 4.57 7.07 13.14
CA ASN A 29 3.77 6.76 14.35
C ASN A 29 2.25 6.99 14.19
N TYR A 30 1.81 7.66 13.11
CA TYR A 30 0.43 8.18 13.03
C TYR A 30 -0.34 7.76 11.76
N GLY A 31 0.29 7.07 10.80
CA GLY A 31 -0.38 6.44 9.67
C GLY A 31 -0.29 7.22 8.34
N CYS A 32 -0.85 6.61 7.30
CA CYS A 32 -0.47 6.85 5.91
C CYS A 32 -1.29 7.90 5.13
N SER A 33 -2.20 8.63 5.80
CA SER A 33 -2.88 9.77 5.17
C SER A 33 -3.32 10.75 6.24
N GLY A 34 -2.84 11.98 6.14
CA GLY A 34 -3.35 13.07 6.95
C GLY A 34 -4.40 13.87 6.19
N GLU A 35 -5.29 14.52 6.93
CA GLU A 35 -6.19 15.53 6.41
C GLU A 35 -5.79 16.90 6.93
N CYS A 36 -5.84 17.90 6.05
CA CYS A 36 -5.65 19.28 6.46
C CYS A 36 -6.93 19.79 7.12
N ILE A 37 -6.96 19.74 8.45
CA ILE A 37 -8.05 20.27 9.27
C ILE A 37 -7.49 21.10 10.44
N SER A 38 -8.39 21.77 11.17
CA SER A 38 -8.03 22.58 12.35
C SER A 38 -7.37 21.73 13.43
N THR A 39 -6.35 22.26 14.11
CA THR A 39 -5.72 21.59 15.27
C THR A 39 -6.70 21.21 16.37
N SER A 40 -7.74 22.03 16.57
CA SER A 40 -8.83 21.76 17.51
C SER A 40 -9.67 20.55 17.15
N SER A 41 -9.61 20.14 15.87
CA SER A 41 -10.35 19.03 15.30
C SER A 41 -9.46 17.83 15.02
N CYS A 42 -8.14 17.93 15.24
CA CYS A 42 -7.24 16.78 15.12
C CYS A 42 -7.51 15.78 16.27
N PRO A 43 -7.85 14.53 15.97
CA PRO A 43 -8.02 13.50 16.98
C PRO A 43 -6.75 13.32 17.83
N GLY A 44 -6.88 13.44 19.16
CA GLY A 44 -5.77 13.24 20.09
C GLY A 44 -4.60 14.24 19.95
N GLY A 45 -4.80 15.38 19.27
CA GLY A 45 -3.74 16.38 19.05
C GLY A 45 -2.58 15.89 18.17
N LYS A 46 -2.79 14.82 17.39
CA LYS A 46 -1.77 14.22 16.52
C LYS A 46 -1.72 14.93 15.17
N TYR A 47 -0.82 15.91 15.04
CA TYR A 47 -0.65 16.66 13.81
C TYR A 47 0.79 17.03 13.52
N ILE A 48 1.06 17.28 12.24
CA ILE A 48 2.35 17.80 11.76
C ILE A 48 2.13 19.16 11.11
N SER A 49 3.04 20.08 11.41
CA SER A 49 3.10 21.38 10.75
C SER A 49 3.78 21.29 9.39
N ASN A 50 3.40 22.17 8.48
CA ASN A 50 4.02 22.36 7.15
C ASN A 50 3.69 21.31 6.08
N LEU A 51 2.85 20.33 6.39
CA LEU A 51 2.32 19.40 5.38
C LEU A 51 1.00 19.87 4.75
N CYS A 52 0.47 21.01 5.22
CA CYS A 52 -0.68 21.70 4.60
C CYS A 52 -0.26 23.10 4.12
N PRO A 53 0.67 23.20 3.15
CA PRO A 53 1.29 24.46 2.76
C PRO A 53 0.31 25.46 2.14
N THR A 54 -0.81 25.01 1.57
CA THR A 54 -1.79 25.91 0.94
C THR A 54 -2.82 26.45 1.95
N GLN A 55 -2.75 26.00 3.20
CA GLN A 55 -3.77 26.25 4.22
C GLN A 55 -3.36 27.32 5.24
N ALA A 56 -4.37 27.88 5.93
CA ALA A 56 -4.15 28.87 6.98
C ALA A 56 -3.32 28.29 8.14
N ALA A 57 -2.62 29.15 8.90
CA ALA A 57 -1.67 28.74 9.94
C ALA A 57 -2.26 27.80 11.04
N GLY A 58 -3.57 27.83 11.26
CA GLY A 58 -4.30 26.98 12.21
C GLY A 58 -4.71 25.60 11.66
N ILE A 59 -4.52 25.36 10.37
CA ILE A 59 -4.74 24.07 9.72
C ILE A 59 -3.43 23.29 9.72
N LYS A 60 -3.50 22.03 10.15
CA LYS A 60 -2.35 21.12 10.21
C LYS A 60 -2.73 19.80 9.56
N CYS A 61 -1.71 19.05 9.21
CA CYS A 61 -1.92 17.71 8.71
C CYS A 61 -2.21 16.80 9.90
N CYS A 62 -3.49 16.54 10.13
CA CYS A 62 -3.94 15.69 11.22
C CYS A 62 -3.99 14.25 10.73
N PHE A 63 -3.36 13.36 11.47
CA PHE A 63 -3.35 11.95 11.14
C PHE A 63 -4.45 11.26 11.90
N THR A 64 -5.27 10.49 11.20
CA THR A 64 -6.39 9.73 11.77
C THR A 64 -5.94 8.43 12.45
N ALA A 65 -4.67 8.37 12.88
CA ALA A 65 -3.98 7.23 13.50
C ALA A 65 -4.92 6.20 14.14
N ASP A 66 -5.00 5.13 13.36
CA ASP A 66 -5.79 3.94 13.49
C ASP A 66 -5.33 3.10 14.68
N SER A 67 -6.30 2.68 15.48
CA SER A 67 -6.25 1.80 16.66
C SER A 67 -5.93 2.42 18.02
N ASP A 68 -6.68 1.92 19.00
CA ASP A 68 -6.32 1.89 20.41
C ASP A 68 -5.79 0.49 20.71
N ASP A 69 -4.95 0.33 21.75
CA ASP A 69 -4.31 -0.95 22.07
C ASP A 69 -5.34 -2.08 22.23
N GLU A 70 -6.51 -1.76 22.78
CA GLU A 70 -7.63 -2.67 22.94
C GLU A 70 -8.18 -3.17 21.60
N CYS A 71 -8.10 -2.38 20.52
CA CYS A 71 -8.54 -2.78 19.18
C CYS A 71 -7.50 -3.64 18.46
N VAL A 72 -6.21 -3.28 18.49
CA VAL A 72 -5.17 -4.03 17.75
C VAL A 72 -4.76 -5.33 18.43
N THR A 73 -4.92 -5.43 19.75
CA THR A 73 -4.53 -6.65 20.49
C THR A 73 -5.69 -7.62 20.71
N TYR A 74 -6.90 -7.25 20.30
CA TYR A 74 -8.08 -8.09 20.43
C TYR A 74 -7.97 -9.32 19.52
N ASP A 75 -8.02 -10.50 20.15
CA ASP A 75 -7.96 -11.78 19.47
C ASP A 75 -9.38 -12.30 19.20
N HIS A 76 -9.86 -12.11 17.97
CA HIS A 76 -11.18 -12.55 17.56
C HIS A 76 -11.15 -14.03 17.17
N SER A 77 -12.08 -14.84 17.70
CA SER A 77 -12.14 -16.30 17.48
C SER A 77 -12.13 -16.73 16.00
N THR A 78 -12.70 -15.91 15.11
CA THR A 78 -12.76 -16.17 13.65
C THR A 78 -11.65 -15.47 12.85
N TYR A 79 -11.12 -14.34 13.33
CA TYR A 79 -10.28 -13.44 12.52
C TYR A 79 -8.86 -13.25 13.09
N GLY A 80 -8.56 -13.89 14.23
CA GLY A 80 -7.30 -13.72 14.94
C GLY A 80 -7.13 -12.31 15.51
N LYS A 81 -5.88 -11.92 15.74
CA LYS A 81 -5.52 -10.57 16.18
C LYS A 81 -5.60 -9.59 15.03
N VAL A 82 -6.71 -8.88 14.94
CA VAL A 82 -6.98 -7.87 13.90
C VAL A 82 -7.84 -6.75 14.48
N GLY A 83 -7.63 -5.51 14.04
CA GLY A 83 -8.47 -4.40 14.46
C GLY A 83 -7.98 -3.03 14.00
N HIS A 84 -8.88 -2.23 13.42
CA HIS A 84 -8.62 -0.82 13.09
C HIS A 84 -9.79 0.05 13.53
N CYS A 85 -9.48 1.21 14.10
CA CYS A 85 -10.49 2.14 14.61
C CYS A 85 -10.96 3.08 13.50
N ILE A 86 -11.96 2.65 12.74
CA ILE A 86 -12.54 3.44 11.64
C ILE A 86 -14.05 3.62 11.81
N SER A 87 -14.65 4.46 10.96
CA SER A 87 -16.10 4.71 10.96
C SER A 87 -16.89 3.45 10.64
N THR A 88 -18.02 3.23 11.32
CA THR A 88 -18.89 2.06 11.12
C THR A 88 -19.36 1.88 9.67
N GLY A 89 -19.59 2.99 8.96
CA GLY A 89 -20.01 2.97 7.55
C GLY A 89 -18.90 2.52 6.58
N SER A 90 -17.66 2.48 7.08
CA SER A 90 -16.48 2.10 6.32
C SER A 90 -15.99 0.70 6.70
N CYS A 91 -16.54 0.05 7.73
CA CYS A 91 -16.17 -1.34 8.04
C CYS A 91 -16.64 -2.27 6.91
N PRO A 92 -15.78 -3.12 6.32
CA PRO A 92 -16.20 -4.10 5.33
C PRO A 92 -17.20 -5.05 5.96
N TYR A 93 -18.30 -5.28 5.24
CA TYR A 93 -19.37 -6.17 5.68
C TYR A 93 -20.00 -5.79 7.03
N SER A 94 -19.81 -4.54 7.50
CA SER A 94 -20.23 -4.09 8.84
C SER A 94 -19.63 -4.91 9.99
N ASN A 95 -18.44 -5.51 9.79
CA ASN A 95 -17.78 -6.34 10.78
C ASN A 95 -16.96 -5.50 11.76
N TYR A 96 -17.56 -5.15 12.90
CA TYR A 96 -16.91 -4.38 13.95
C TYR A 96 -17.33 -4.75 15.37
N ILE A 97 -16.51 -4.32 16.32
CA ILE A 97 -16.77 -4.39 17.76
C ILE A 97 -16.73 -3.01 18.39
N SER A 98 -17.69 -2.77 19.29
CA SER A 98 -17.78 -1.53 20.05
C SER A 98 -16.81 -1.54 21.23
N ASN A 99 -16.48 -0.34 21.72
CA ASN A 99 -15.72 -0.10 22.96
C ASN A 99 -14.25 -0.54 22.94
N LEU A 100 -13.73 -1.03 21.82
CA LEU A 100 -12.29 -1.27 21.65
C LEU A 100 -11.54 -0.06 21.07
N CYS A 101 -12.26 1.04 20.85
CA CYS A 101 -11.70 2.32 20.41
C CYS A 101 -12.03 3.44 21.42
N PRO A 102 -11.66 3.27 22.71
CA PRO A 102 -12.04 4.20 23.79
C PRO A 102 -11.54 5.64 23.61
N THR A 103 -10.47 5.86 22.86
CA THR A 103 -9.94 7.20 22.61
C THR A 103 -10.63 7.91 21.44
N LYS A 104 -11.56 7.23 20.76
CA LYS A 104 -12.20 7.70 19.52
C LYS A 104 -13.63 8.19 19.75
N ALA A 105 -14.13 8.95 18.77
CA ALA A 105 -15.51 9.44 18.77
C ALA A 105 -16.52 8.27 18.72
N ALA A 106 -17.74 8.50 19.20
CA ALA A 106 -18.75 7.45 19.35
C ALA A 106 -19.11 6.67 18.06
N GLY A 107 -18.90 7.28 16.88
CA GLY A 107 -19.13 6.67 15.56
C GLY A 107 -17.96 5.82 15.02
N ILE A 108 -16.84 5.77 15.75
CA ILE A 108 -15.68 4.95 15.41
C ILE A 108 -15.76 3.63 16.17
N LYS A 109 -15.51 2.52 15.47
CA LYS A 109 -15.52 1.15 16.01
C LYS A 109 -14.28 0.41 15.54
N CYS A 110 -13.96 -0.68 16.23
CA CYS A 110 -12.85 -1.53 15.84
C CYS A 110 -13.34 -2.51 14.79
N CYS A 111 -12.99 -2.29 13.51
CA CYS A 111 -13.38 -3.21 12.44
C CYS A 111 -12.35 -4.34 12.33
N PHE A 112 -12.85 -5.56 12.11
CA PHE A 112 -12.02 -6.77 12.00
C PHE A 112 -11.32 -6.90 10.64
N SER A 113 -11.76 -6.12 9.67
CA SER A 113 -11.17 -5.99 8.35
C SER A 113 -11.23 -4.53 7.90
N LYS A 114 -10.36 -4.14 6.98
CA LYS A 114 -10.27 -2.76 6.49
C LYS A 114 -10.86 -2.63 5.09
N PRO A 115 -11.62 -1.55 4.79
CA PRO A 115 -12.05 -1.27 3.42
C PRO A 115 -10.85 -0.95 2.54
N GLU A 116 -10.88 -1.45 1.30
CA GLU A 116 -9.91 -1.07 0.27
C GLU A 116 -9.87 0.46 0.12
N GLY A 117 -8.67 1.03 0.02
CA GLY A 117 -8.47 2.48 -0.13
C GLY A 117 -8.56 3.30 1.16
N THR A 118 -8.72 2.66 2.32
CA THR A 118 -8.40 3.26 3.62
C THR A 118 -7.24 2.44 4.18
N CYS A 119 -6.11 3.06 4.53
CA CYS A 119 -4.77 2.45 4.49
C CYS A 119 -4.51 1.18 5.35
N GLY A 120 -4.66 -0.04 4.80
CA GLY A 120 -4.02 -1.31 5.25
C GLY A 120 -4.53 -2.03 6.52
N SER A 121 -5.13 -3.22 6.34
CA SER A 121 -5.14 -4.32 7.33
C SER A 121 -4.32 -5.47 6.78
N SER A 122 -3.10 -5.61 7.28
CA SER A 122 -2.44 -6.89 7.60
C SER A 122 -0.96 -6.60 7.92
N GLY A 123 -0.64 -6.37 9.21
CA GLY A 123 0.73 -6.55 9.74
C GLY A 123 1.91 -5.81 9.08
N GLY A 124 1.69 -4.75 8.30
CA GLY A 124 2.72 -4.12 7.49
C GLY A 124 3.54 -3.09 8.25
N THR A 125 4.77 -3.46 8.56
CA THR A 125 5.86 -2.51 8.76
C THR A 125 6.03 -1.57 7.53
N ASP A 126 6.66 -0.40 7.70
CA ASP A 126 7.10 0.52 6.62
C ASP A 126 7.53 -0.22 5.32
N ARG A 127 7.28 0.35 4.13
CA ARG A 127 7.80 -0.12 2.82
C ARG A 127 9.24 -0.65 2.91
N VAL A 128 10.09 0.06 3.64
CA VAL A 128 11.48 -0.35 3.90
C VAL A 128 11.52 -1.71 4.57
N SER A 129 10.77 -1.87 5.66
CA SER A 129 10.71 -3.11 6.42
C SER A 129 10.02 -4.24 5.66
N LEU A 130 8.95 -3.99 4.90
CA LEU A 130 8.38 -5.02 4.00
C LEU A 130 9.41 -5.52 2.99
N ALA A 131 10.16 -4.59 2.38
CA ALA A 131 11.21 -4.96 1.46
C ALA A 131 12.36 -5.71 2.16
N CYS A 132 12.74 -5.31 3.38
CA CYS A 132 13.75 -6.02 4.16
C CYS A 132 13.29 -7.41 4.60
N ASP A 133 12.02 -7.56 4.96
CA ASP A 133 11.44 -8.87 5.30
C ASP A 133 11.44 -9.79 4.09
N ILE A 134 11.03 -9.30 2.92
CA ILE A 134 11.13 -10.05 1.66
C ILE A 134 12.58 -10.42 1.39
N LEU A 135 13.51 -9.44 1.45
CA LEU A 135 14.93 -9.65 1.16
C LEU A 135 15.54 -10.77 2.01
N ASN A 136 15.12 -10.87 3.27
CA ASN A 136 15.62 -11.85 4.22
C ASN A 136 14.75 -13.13 4.31
N HIS A 137 13.67 -13.22 3.52
CA HIS A 137 12.75 -14.35 3.64
C HIS A 137 13.35 -15.64 3.05
N PRO A 138 13.36 -16.76 3.80
CA PRO A 138 14.03 -17.99 3.35
C PRO A 138 13.35 -18.69 2.16
N ARG A 139 12.12 -18.27 1.81
CA ARG A 139 11.33 -18.85 0.70
C ARG A 139 11.29 -17.98 -0.56
N VAL A 140 11.99 -16.84 -0.57
CA VAL A 140 12.07 -16.00 -1.77
C VAL A 140 13.37 -16.26 -2.52
N THR A 141 13.27 -16.28 -3.84
CA THR A 141 14.40 -16.10 -4.75
C THR A 141 14.14 -14.81 -5.52
N LEU A 142 15.06 -13.85 -5.43
CA LEU A 142 14.97 -12.61 -6.20
C LEU A 142 15.90 -12.75 -7.40
N LEU A 143 15.37 -12.56 -8.61
CA LEU A 143 16.20 -12.59 -9.81
C LEU A 143 17.26 -11.49 -9.69
N SER A 144 18.53 -11.88 -9.76
CA SER A 144 19.67 -11.00 -9.51
C SER A 144 20.21 -10.29 -10.74
N ASP A 145 19.70 -10.65 -11.93
CA ASP A 145 20.09 -10.02 -13.18
C ASP A 145 18.94 -10.06 -14.20
N ASN A 146 18.59 -8.89 -14.75
CA ASN A 146 17.62 -8.79 -15.83
C ASN A 146 18.15 -9.36 -17.15
N GLY A 147 19.45 -9.65 -17.26
CA GLY A 147 20.04 -10.38 -18.39
C GLY A 147 19.30 -11.68 -18.75
N ALA A 148 18.72 -12.36 -17.76
CA ALA A 148 17.91 -13.56 -17.96
C ALA A 148 16.53 -13.28 -18.60
N LEU A 149 15.99 -12.07 -18.43
CA LEU A 149 14.73 -11.61 -19.05
C LEU A 149 15.00 -10.96 -20.42
N ASN A 150 16.08 -10.19 -20.51
CA ASN A 150 16.56 -9.56 -21.73
C ASN A 150 18.07 -9.28 -21.62
N PRO A 151 18.90 -9.72 -22.58
CA PRO A 151 20.35 -9.51 -22.53
C PRO A 151 20.78 -8.04 -22.35
N SER A 152 20.02 -7.10 -22.92
CA SER A 152 20.30 -5.65 -22.80
C SER A 152 20.06 -5.11 -21.38
N GLY A 153 19.36 -5.85 -20.53
CA GLY A 153 19.17 -5.52 -19.12
C GLY A 153 20.28 -6.06 -18.21
N SER A 154 21.30 -6.74 -18.75
CA SER A 154 22.33 -7.33 -17.90
C SER A 154 23.13 -6.24 -17.16
N GLY A 155 23.18 -6.34 -15.83
CA GLY A 155 23.92 -5.39 -14.99
C GLY A 155 23.36 -3.96 -14.99
N ASP A 156 22.09 -3.77 -15.38
CA ASP A 156 21.47 -2.45 -15.42
C ASP A 156 21.07 -1.92 -14.03
N GLY A 157 21.18 -2.74 -12.99
CA GLY A 157 20.84 -2.43 -11.60
C GLY A 157 19.34 -2.32 -11.33
N ALA A 158 18.50 -2.83 -12.23
CA ALA A 158 17.04 -2.86 -12.09
C ALA A 158 16.51 -4.28 -11.91
N SER A 159 17.33 -5.23 -11.45
CA SER A 159 16.89 -6.59 -11.17
C SER A 159 15.90 -6.63 -10.01
N ALA A 160 15.14 -7.71 -9.85
CA ALA A 160 14.24 -7.87 -8.70
C ALA A 160 14.99 -7.80 -7.36
N LEU A 161 16.21 -8.37 -7.31
CA LEU A 161 17.08 -8.27 -6.14
C LEU A 161 17.50 -6.83 -5.84
N ASP A 162 17.95 -6.09 -6.86
CA ASP A 162 18.37 -4.69 -6.69
C ASP A 162 17.19 -3.81 -6.28
N ASN A 163 16.02 -4.00 -6.89
CA ASN A 163 14.80 -3.26 -6.55
C ASN A 163 14.36 -3.44 -5.09
N ILE A 164 14.35 -4.69 -4.58
CA ILE A 164 14.03 -4.96 -3.17
C ILE A 164 15.13 -4.43 -2.25
N ARG A 165 16.41 -4.59 -2.61
CA ARG A 165 17.54 -4.09 -1.81
C ARG A 165 17.52 -2.55 -1.70
N ASP A 166 17.31 -1.85 -2.81
CA ASP A 166 17.21 -0.39 -2.84
C ASP A 166 16.06 0.08 -1.94
N THR A 167 14.92 -0.59 -2.02
CA THR A 167 13.74 -0.28 -1.21
C THR A 167 13.99 -0.56 0.28
N CYS A 168 14.63 -1.69 0.62
CA CYS A 168 15.05 -2.03 1.99
C CYS A 168 16.09 -1.05 2.55
N ASN A 169 16.86 -0.36 1.71
CA ASN A 169 17.77 0.70 2.13
C ASN A 169 17.08 2.09 2.24
N GLY A 170 15.75 2.16 2.13
CA GLY A 170 15.00 3.43 2.13
C GLY A 170 15.01 4.17 0.80
N GLY A 171 15.57 3.58 -0.25
CA GLY A 171 15.69 4.15 -1.58
C GLY A 171 14.51 3.86 -2.50
N ARG A 172 14.62 4.36 -3.73
CA ARG A 172 13.69 4.08 -4.84
C ARG A 172 14.25 2.95 -5.70
N ALA A 173 13.41 2.00 -6.08
CA ALA A 173 13.77 0.94 -7.00
C ALA A 173 14.11 1.51 -8.39
N LYS A 174 15.22 1.09 -8.96
CA LYS A 174 15.65 1.50 -10.30
C LYS A 174 14.78 0.82 -11.37
N ARG A 175 14.45 1.60 -12.42
CA ARG A 175 13.83 1.10 -13.65
C ARG A 175 14.91 0.84 -14.70
N SER A 176 14.72 -0.19 -15.51
CA SER A 176 15.61 -0.50 -16.64
C SER A 176 15.75 0.68 -17.59
N SER A 177 16.89 0.75 -18.29
CA SER A 177 17.22 1.83 -19.25
C SER A 177 17.86 1.27 -20.54
N TYR A 178 17.07 0.50 -21.29
CA TYR A 178 17.42 -0.06 -22.61
C TYR A 178 16.19 -0.14 -23.53
N CYS A 179 16.39 -0.49 -24.79
CA CYS A 179 15.30 -0.73 -25.73
C CYS A 179 15.15 -2.22 -26.05
N CYS A 180 13.91 -2.67 -26.22
CA CYS A 180 13.56 -4.02 -26.63
C CYS A 180 12.42 -4.00 -27.68
N SER A 181 11.90 -5.17 -28.04
CA SER A 181 10.78 -5.32 -28.98
C SER A 181 9.50 -4.59 -28.56
N SER A 182 9.32 -4.33 -27.26
CA SER A 182 8.15 -3.64 -26.69
C SER A 182 8.32 -2.11 -26.62
N GLY A 183 9.47 -1.58 -27.03
CA GLY A 183 9.83 -0.17 -26.93
C GLY A 183 11.04 0.08 -26.02
N CYS A 184 11.27 1.34 -25.65
CA CYS A 184 12.34 1.72 -24.74
C CYS A 184 11.83 1.89 -23.32
N THR A 185 12.53 1.28 -22.37
CA THR A 185 12.24 1.39 -20.94
C THR A 185 12.53 2.81 -20.45
N PRO A 186 11.77 3.35 -19.48
CA PRO A 186 11.81 4.77 -19.12
C PRO A 186 13.05 5.20 -18.33
N GLY A 187 13.86 4.29 -17.78
CA GLY A 187 14.97 4.62 -16.88
C GLY A 187 14.53 5.32 -15.60
N GLY A 188 15.47 5.84 -14.81
CA GLY A 188 15.18 6.51 -13.53
C GLY A 188 14.74 5.54 -12.42
N SER A 189 13.95 6.02 -11.46
CA SER A 189 13.56 5.23 -10.28
C SER A 189 12.14 5.53 -9.79
N VAL A 190 11.55 4.58 -9.07
CA VAL A 190 10.17 4.65 -8.54
C VAL A 190 10.11 4.01 -7.16
N TYR A 191 9.14 4.43 -6.32
CA TYR A 191 8.88 3.70 -5.09
C TYR A 191 8.05 2.46 -5.40
N LEU A 192 8.44 1.30 -4.87
CA LEU A 192 7.57 0.13 -4.87
C LEU A 192 6.39 0.39 -3.93
N SER A 193 5.19 0.03 -4.36
CA SER A 193 3.99 0.17 -3.55
C SER A 193 3.98 -0.85 -2.43
N THR A 194 3.46 -0.46 -1.27
CA THR A 194 3.28 -1.38 -0.15
C THR A 194 2.31 -2.51 -0.50
N SER A 195 1.30 -2.28 -1.36
CA SER A 195 0.41 -3.34 -1.83
C SER A 195 1.14 -4.48 -2.54
N VAL A 196 2.11 -4.17 -3.41
CA VAL A 196 2.95 -5.20 -4.06
C VAL A 196 3.80 -5.93 -3.03
N LEU A 197 4.48 -5.18 -2.16
CA LEU A 197 5.38 -5.78 -1.17
C LEU A 197 4.60 -6.67 -0.17
N SER A 198 3.45 -6.22 0.32
CA SER A 198 2.56 -7.01 1.17
C SER A 198 2.07 -8.26 0.45
N TYR A 199 1.64 -8.17 -0.81
CA TYR A 199 1.23 -9.36 -1.58
C TYR A 199 2.36 -10.41 -1.69
N ILE A 200 3.60 -9.96 -1.92
CA ILE A 200 4.77 -10.86 -1.92
C ILE A 200 4.96 -11.48 -0.54
N ARG A 201 4.97 -10.66 0.52
CA ARG A 201 5.19 -11.08 1.91
C ARG A 201 4.13 -12.09 2.38
N ASP A 202 2.85 -11.83 2.08
CA ASP A 202 1.73 -12.67 2.48
C ASP A 202 1.81 -14.06 1.85
N LEU A 203 2.18 -14.16 0.57
CA LEU A 203 2.40 -15.45 -0.08
C LEU A 203 3.60 -16.20 0.53
N LEU A 204 4.66 -15.47 0.89
CA LEU A 204 5.82 -16.06 1.54
C LEU A 204 5.47 -16.60 2.95
N ASP A 205 4.67 -15.87 3.72
CA ASP A 205 4.18 -16.28 5.05
C ASP A 205 3.15 -17.41 5.00
N ASP A 206 2.32 -17.46 3.95
CA ASP A 206 1.46 -18.61 3.64
C ASP A 206 2.28 -19.87 3.27
N GLY A 207 3.61 -19.75 3.17
CA GLY A 207 4.54 -20.85 3.00
C GLY A 207 4.87 -21.17 1.54
N TYR A 208 4.53 -20.30 0.59
CA TYR A 208 4.90 -20.52 -0.81
C TYR A 208 6.37 -20.20 -1.05
N ASN A 209 7.01 -20.99 -1.94
CA ASN A 209 8.33 -20.64 -2.48
C ASN A 209 8.11 -19.83 -3.75
N LEU A 210 8.62 -18.60 -3.77
CA LEU A 210 8.45 -17.66 -4.87
C LEU A 210 9.80 -17.34 -5.50
N GLN A 211 9.84 -17.28 -6.82
CA GLN A 211 10.88 -16.55 -7.52
C GLN A 211 10.27 -15.28 -8.12
N VAL A 212 10.77 -14.13 -7.68
CA VAL A 212 10.39 -12.82 -8.23
C VAL A 212 11.28 -12.52 -9.42
N ASN A 213 10.67 -12.45 -10.60
CA ASN A 213 11.37 -12.13 -11.84
C ASN A 213 11.51 -10.62 -12.03
N CYS A 214 10.44 -9.87 -11.80
CA CYS A 214 10.40 -8.44 -12.12
C CYS A 214 9.54 -7.64 -11.13
N LEU A 215 9.96 -6.39 -10.86
CA LEU A 215 9.24 -5.37 -10.10
C LEU A 215 9.17 -4.06 -10.88
N ALA A 216 10.17 -3.19 -10.80
CA ALA A 216 10.22 -1.93 -11.57
C ALA A 216 11.14 -2.00 -12.81
N GLY A 217 11.90 -3.08 -12.95
CA GLY A 217 12.83 -3.33 -14.06
C GLY A 217 12.20 -3.95 -15.30
N ALA A 218 13.08 -4.57 -16.10
CA ALA A 218 12.78 -5.25 -17.35
C ALA A 218 12.07 -4.37 -18.40
N CYS A 219 11.64 -4.99 -19.50
CA CYS A 219 11.05 -4.30 -20.64
C CYS A 219 9.61 -4.71 -20.87
N HIS A 220 8.72 -3.74 -20.69
CA HIS A 220 7.27 -3.84 -20.82
C HIS A 220 6.73 -2.72 -21.72
N SER A 221 5.44 -2.74 -22.00
CA SER A 221 4.74 -1.66 -22.72
C SER A 221 4.85 -0.32 -21.98
N THR A 222 4.77 0.80 -22.71
CA THR A 222 5.02 2.16 -22.18
C THR A 222 4.25 2.52 -20.91
N ASN A 223 3.02 2.01 -20.77
CA ASN A 223 2.14 2.33 -19.64
C ASN A 223 2.10 1.22 -18.58
N SER A 224 3.06 0.29 -18.60
CA SER A 224 3.09 -0.84 -17.68
C SER A 224 3.13 -0.41 -16.22
N TRP A 225 2.39 -1.12 -15.37
CA TRP A 225 2.38 -0.98 -13.93
C TRP A 225 3.74 -1.27 -13.26
N HIS A 226 4.61 -2.05 -13.91
CA HIS A 226 6.00 -2.22 -13.46
C HIS A 226 6.71 -0.87 -13.37
N TYR A 227 6.57 -0.02 -14.39
CA TYR A 227 7.21 1.31 -14.40
C TYR A 227 6.62 2.30 -13.38
N GLN A 228 5.49 1.94 -12.77
CA GLN A 228 4.83 2.68 -11.68
C GLN A 228 5.17 2.11 -10.29
N GLY A 229 5.90 0.99 -10.23
CA GLY A 229 6.26 0.32 -8.98
C GLY A 229 5.10 -0.45 -8.33
N THR A 230 4.04 -0.75 -9.08
CA THR A 230 2.81 -1.36 -8.56
C THR A 230 2.52 -2.74 -9.13
N ALA A 231 3.50 -3.39 -9.77
CA ALA A 231 3.36 -4.74 -10.29
C ALA A 231 4.52 -5.67 -9.91
N VAL A 232 4.24 -6.97 -9.95
CA VAL A 232 5.21 -8.04 -9.73
C VAL A 232 4.96 -9.22 -10.66
N ASP A 233 6.06 -9.77 -11.19
CA ASP A 233 6.06 -11.03 -11.94
C ASP A 233 6.69 -12.16 -11.14
N PHE A 234 5.97 -13.26 -10.94
CA PHE A 234 6.51 -14.48 -10.32
C PHE A 234 6.73 -15.58 -11.35
N GLN A 235 7.90 -16.23 -11.30
CA GLN A 235 8.17 -17.40 -12.11
C GLN A 235 7.22 -18.54 -11.75
N VAL A 236 6.65 -19.18 -12.77
CA VAL A 236 5.90 -20.44 -12.62
C VAL A 236 6.82 -21.59 -12.99
N PHE A 237 6.98 -22.53 -12.06
CA PHE A 237 7.65 -23.81 -12.27
C PHE A 237 6.64 -24.96 -12.34
N SER A 238 7.11 -26.14 -12.73
CA SER A 238 6.29 -27.35 -12.64
C SER A 238 5.85 -27.56 -11.18
N GLY A 239 4.54 -27.69 -10.97
CA GLY A 239 3.94 -27.86 -9.63
C GLY A 239 3.72 -26.57 -8.84
N SER A 240 4.07 -25.39 -9.39
CA SER A 240 3.71 -24.10 -8.76
C SER A 240 2.18 -23.96 -8.65
N PRO A 241 1.64 -23.62 -7.47
CA PRO A 241 0.20 -23.40 -7.29
C PRO A 241 -0.21 -22.00 -7.79
N TYR A 242 0.15 -21.67 -9.03
CA TYR A 242 0.05 -20.31 -9.58
C TYR A 242 -1.38 -19.77 -9.61
N SER A 243 -2.39 -20.64 -9.79
CA SER A 243 -3.80 -20.27 -9.71
C SER A 243 -4.20 -19.76 -8.31
N THR A 244 -3.53 -20.24 -7.26
CA THR A 244 -3.71 -19.76 -5.90
C THR A 244 -3.07 -18.40 -5.71
N TRP A 245 -1.87 -18.17 -6.25
CA TRP A 245 -1.23 -16.85 -6.25
C TRP A 245 -2.10 -15.82 -6.96
N MET A 246 -2.60 -16.17 -8.16
CA MET A 246 -3.55 -15.34 -8.89
C MET A 246 -4.83 -15.10 -8.08
N SER A 247 -5.39 -16.12 -7.42
CA SER A 247 -6.57 -15.93 -6.56
C SER A 247 -6.29 -14.96 -5.41
N ARG A 248 -5.10 -15.04 -4.79
CA ARG A 248 -4.65 -14.09 -3.76
C ARG A 248 -4.45 -12.68 -4.32
N CYS A 249 -3.87 -12.56 -5.51
CA CYS A 249 -3.73 -11.29 -6.23
C CYS A 249 -5.10 -10.61 -6.45
N SER A 250 -6.09 -11.35 -6.96
CA SER A 250 -7.46 -10.85 -7.10
C SER A 250 -8.11 -10.50 -5.76
N ALA A 251 -7.93 -11.34 -4.74
CA ALA A 251 -8.46 -11.07 -3.39
C ALA A 251 -7.81 -9.85 -2.73
N ALA A 252 -6.59 -9.49 -3.13
CA ALA A 252 -5.88 -8.29 -2.69
C ALA A 252 -6.27 -7.02 -3.49
N GLY A 253 -7.26 -7.10 -4.39
CA GLY A 253 -7.80 -5.93 -5.12
C GLY A 253 -6.99 -5.55 -6.38
N ALA A 254 -6.25 -6.50 -6.96
CA ALA A 254 -5.46 -6.24 -8.16
C ALA A 254 -6.31 -5.74 -9.35
N ARG A 255 -5.72 -4.84 -10.13
CA ARG A 255 -6.26 -4.30 -11.39
C ARG A 255 -5.93 -5.20 -12.57
N GLU A 256 -4.75 -5.79 -12.58
CA GLU A 256 -4.34 -6.79 -13.56
C GLU A 256 -3.86 -8.04 -12.84
N ASN A 257 -4.29 -9.19 -13.34
CA ASN A 257 -3.97 -10.50 -12.80
C ASN A 257 -3.92 -11.50 -13.95
N LEU A 258 -2.72 -11.70 -14.50
CA LEU A 258 -2.49 -12.51 -15.68
C LEU A 258 -1.57 -13.68 -15.32
N GLY A 259 -1.68 -14.79 -16.04
CA GLY A 259 -0.83 -15.94 -15.81
C GLY A 259 -0.90 -16.99 -16.93
N PRO A 260 -0.46 -18.23 -16.66
CA PRO A 260 -0.50 -19.29 -17.66
C PRO A 260 -1.91 -19.52 -18.22
N GLY A 261 -2.06 -19.22 -19.51
CA GLY A 261 -3.35 -19.17 -20.22
C GLY A 261 -3.55 -17.82 -20.94
N ASP A 262 -2.96 -16.76 -20.41
CA ASP A 262 -2.98 -15.42 -20.99
C ASP A 262 -1.83 -15.20 -21.98
N ALA A 263 -2.06 -14.36 -22.98
CA ALA A 263 -1.07 -14.04 -24.00
C ALA A 263 0.19 -13.43 -23.35
N GLY A 264 1.37 -14.02 -23.61
CA GLY A 264 2.65 -13.56 -23.07
C GLY A 264 3.00 -14.03 -21.65
N HIS A 265 2.11 -14.77 -20.97
CA HIS A 265 2.26 -15.10 -19.54
C HIS A 265 2.34 -16.62 -19.27
N SER A 266 2.82 -17.41 -20.25
CA SER A 266 2.86 -18.87 -20.11
C SER A 266 3.85 -19.38 -19.05
N THR A 267 4.81 -18.56 -18.63
CA THR A 267 5.91 -18.94 -17.73
C THR A 267 5.91 -18.18 -16.40
N HIS A 268 5.00 -17.24 -16.19
CA HIS A 268 4.97 -16.40 -15.00
C HIS A 268 3.55 -15.91 -14.71
N THR A 269 3.28 -15.49 -13.47
CA THR A 269 2.09 -14.70 -13.13
C THR A 269 2.45 -13.24 -13.02
N HIS A 270 1.58 -12.36 -13.51
CA HIS A 270 1.66 -10.90 -13.38
C HIS A 270 0.54 -10.42 -12.46
N CYS A 271 0.89 -9.69 -11.40
CA CYS A 271 -0.08 -9.06 -10.50
C CYS A 271 0.20 -7.57 -10.38
N ALA A 272 -0.80 -6.73 -10.64
CA ALA A 272 -0.67 -5.28 -10.56
C ALA A 272 -1.80 -4.60 -9.80
N PHE A 273 -1.45 -3.55 -9.05
CA PHE A 273 -2.37 -2.74 -8.25
C PHE A 273 -2.46 -1.32 -8.80
N SER A 274 -3.59 -0.64 -8.57
CA SER A 274 -3.69 0.79 -8.86
C SER A 274 -2.74 1.59 -7.97
N SER A 275 -2.10 2.60 -8.55
CA SER A 275 -1.31 3.63 -7.87
C SER A 275 -2.15 4.50 -6.95
#